data_AF-A0A9N9X319-F1
#
_entry.id   AF-A0A9N9X319-F1
#
_cell.length_a   1.000
_cell.length_b   1.000
_cell.length_c   1.000
_cell.angle_alpha   90.00
_cell.angle_beta   90.00
_cell.angle_gamma   90.00
#
_symmetry.space_group_name_H-M   'P 1'
#
loop_
_entity.id
_entity.type
_entity.pdbx_description
1 polymer ?
#
loop_
_entity_poly.entity_id
_entity_poly.type
_entity_poly.pdbx_seq_one_letter_code
_entity_poly.pdbx_strand_id
1 'polypeptide(L)'
;MECGRLSKSELVYELKIRGLEDVGTMEEMRSTLRRLVRMEKDGESLKYPEYQLVADDELKICEVKLDDLGKLLSDLTTDERSSPFKKIETKLQHTLMRVDRIPTTTEEEKKKRSKLLAKLLQLKTQLLQRDKVVNSLQRNVNLQGVTPAQTSDPEEATVVGMSRDGGMSEWNKRIPVFDDERGTHPVEFVKGICVRSFCVPCGRLVDNSADGKESRRPTTFVSPPAILGSVSPLFGIDLPSCFVRAHVIKKSSATCQRKLKH
;
A
#
# COMPACT_ATOMS: atom_id res chain seq x y z
N MET A 1 3.32 0.42 -7.25
CA MET A 1 2.33 -0.24 -8.12
C MET A 1 2.64 0.09 -9.58
N GLU A 2 2.81 -0.91 -10.43
CA GLU A 2 3.00 -0.73 -11.87
C GLU A 2 1.66 -0.71 -12.61
N CYS A 3 1.17 0.47 -13.03
CA CYS A 3 -0.13 0.61 -13.70
C CYS A 3 -0.28 -0.23 -14.99
N GLY A 4 0.84 -0.54 -15.68
CA GLY A 4 0.85 -1.27 -16.94
C GLY A 4 0.39 -2.73 -16.82
N ARG A 5 0.41 -3.32 -15.62
CA ARG A 5 0.09 -4.74 -15.39
C ARG A 5 -1.30 -4.99 -14.82
N LEU A 6 -2.04 -3.92 -14.54
CA LEU A 6 -3.41 -3.98 -14.01
C LEU A 6 -4.40 -4.39 -15.09
N SER A 7 -5.45 -5.11 -14.68
CA SER A 7 -6.59 -5.41 -15.56
C SER A 7 -7.46 -4.17 -15.78
N LYS A 8 -8.33 -4.20 -16.79
CA LYS A 8 -9.28 -3.11 -17.05
C LYS A 8 -10.15 -2.81 -15.83
N SER A 9 -10.67 -3.83 -15.15
CA SER A 9 -11.50 -3.65 -13.94
C SER A 9 -10.74 -3.02 -12.77
N GLU A 10 -9.43 -3.24 -12.68
CA GLU A 10 -8.56 -2.64 -11.66
C GLU A 10 -8.26 -1.17 -11.96
N LEU A 11 -8.01 -0.84 -13.23
CA LEU A 11 -7.83 0.54 -13.67
C LEU A 11 -9.08 1.37 -13.41
N VAL A 12 -10.24 0.84 -13.79
CA VAL A 12 -11.57 1.43 -13.53
C VAL A 12 -11.76 1.69 -12.03
N TYR A 13 -11.45 0.70 -11.20
CA TYR A 13 -11.55 0.85 -9.74
C TYR A 13 -10.66 1.98 -9.22
N GLU A 14 -9.38 2.00 -9.61
CA GLU A 14 -8.42 3.02 -9.14
C GLU A 14 -8.73 4.44 -9.64
N LEU A 15 -9.39 4.59 -10.80
CA LEU A 15 -9.87 5.88 -11.29
C LEU A 15 -11.13 6.34 -10.53
N LYS A 16 -12.07 5.42 -10.30
CA LYS A 16 -13.33 5.71 -9.58
C LYS A 16 -13.10 6.20 -8.16
N ILE A 17 -12.21 5.55 -7.41
CA ILE A 17 -11.87 5.99 -6.05
C ILE A 17 -11.19 7.38 -6.02
N ARG A 18 -10.66 7.84 -7.15
CA ARG A 18 -10.07 9.18 -7.33
C ARG A 18 -11.08 10.19 -7.90
N GLY A 19 -12.34 9.80 -8.05
CA GLY A 19 -13.39 10.66 -8.59
C GLY A 19 -13.31 10.86 -10.10
N LEU A 20 -12.60 10.00 -10.82
CA LEU A 20 -12.57 10.02 -12.28
C LEU A 20 -13.46 8.92 -12.82
N GLU A 21 -14.26 9.28 -13.82
CA GLU A 21 -15.04 8.32 -14.59
C GLU A 21 -14.16 7.51 -15.55
N ASP A 22 -14.73 6.45 -16.10
CA ASP A 22 -14.05 5.53 -17.01
C ASP A 22 -13.86 6.23 -18.37
N VAL A 23 -12.79 7.01 -18.52
CA VAL A 23 -12.50 7.75 -19.75
C VAL A 23 -11.58 6.93 -20.67
N GLY A 24 -12.15 6.48 -21.79
CA GLY A 24 -11.40 6.11 -22.99
C GLY A 24 -10.79 4.70 -23.03
N THR A 25 -9.67 4.58 -23.73
CA THR A 25 -8.94 3.34 -23.98
C THR A 25 -8.10 2.91 -22.75
N MET A 26 -7.70 1.63 -22.69
CA MET A 26 -6.88 1.13 -21.57
C MET A 26 -5.54 1.88 -21.43
N GLU A 27 -4.97 2.37 -22.53
CA GLU A 27 -3.70 3.10 -22.47
C GLU A 27 -3.88 4.51 -21.92
N GLU A 28 -4.98 5.18 -22.26
CA GLU A 28 -5.37 6.46 -21.66
C GLU A 28 -5.61 6.30 -20.16
N MET A 29 -6.37 5.29 -19.74
CA MET A 29 -6.58 4.98 -18.31
C MET A 29 -5.26 4.78 -17.56
N ARG A 30 -4.31 4.01 -18.13
CA ARG A 30 -2.98 3.80 -17.53
C ARG A 30 -2.17 5.08 -17.48
N SER A 31 -2.22 5.89 -18.55
CA SER A 31 -1.52 7.18 -18.61
C SER A 31 -2.02 8.14 -17.53
N THR A 32 -3.33 8.29 -17.43
CA THR A 32 -4.01 9.10 -16.41
C THR A 32 -3.67 8.63 -15.00
N LEU A 33 -3.78 7.33 -14.72
CA LEU A 33 -3.43 6.78 -13.41
C LEU A 33 -1.95 6.99 -13.06
N ARG A 34 -1.03 6.82 -14.03
CA ARG A 34 0.41 7.09 -13.83
C ARG A 34 0.68 8.56 -13.50
N ARG A 35 -0.09 9.50 -14.06
CA ARG A 35 0.03 10.93 -13.76
C ARG A 35 -0.47 11.24 -12.36
N LEU A 36 -1.64 10.72 -11.99
CA LEU A 36 -2.21 10.89 -10.64
C LEU A 36 -1.29 10.34 -9.56
N VAL A 37 -0.75 9.13 -9.76
CA VAL A 37 0.19 8.52 -8.81
C VAL A 37 1.50 9.33 -8.68
N ARG A 38 1.92 10.05 -9.74
CA ARG A 38 3.06 10.96 -9.64
C ARG A 38 2.71 12.21 -8.84
N MET A 39 1.60 12.86 -9.13
CA MET A 39 1.10 14.02 -8.38
C MET A 39 0.95 13.69 -6.88
N GLU A 40 0.43 12.51 -6.54
CA GLU A 40 0.33 12.01 -5.16
C GLU A 40 1.70 11.88 -4.48
N LYS A 41 2.73 11.45 -5.21
CA LYS A 41 4.11 11.33 -4.70
C LYS A 41 4.80 12.68 -4.54
N ASP A 42 4.49 13.61 -5.42
CA ASP A 42 5.04 14.97 -5.41
C ASP A 42 4.40 15.83 -4.30
N GLY A 43 3.41 15.28 -3.58
CA GLY A 43 2.73 15.92 -2.46
C GLY A 43 1.65 16.91 -2.89
N GLU A 44 1.26 16.90 -4.17
CA GLU A 44 0.12 17.69 -4.63
C GLU A 44 -1.15 17.12 -3.99
N SER A 45 -1.76 17.92 -3.12
CA SER A 45 -2.95 17.51 -2.36
C SER A 45 -4.18 17.55 -3.27
N LEU A 46 -4.42 16.46 -3.98
CA LEU A 46 -5.69 16.22 -4.66
C LEU A 46 -6.71 15.77 -3.61
N LYS A 47 -7.74 16.59 -3.40
CA LYS A 47 -8.91 16.20 -2.60
C LYS A 47 -9.79 15.30 -3.47
N TYR A 48 -9.70 14.01 -3.23
CA TYR A 48 -10.59 13.04 -3.88
C TYR A 48 -11.96 13.04 -3.21
N PRO A 49 -13.05 12.87 -3.97
CA PRO A 49 -14.37 12.67 -3.38
C PRO A 49 -14.40 11.38 -2.56
N GLU A 50 -15.21 11.35 -1.50
CA GLU A 50 -15.42 10.15 -0.71
C GLU A 50 -16.20 9.13 -1.53
N TYR A 51 -15.52 8.08 -1.97
CA TYR A 51 -16.15 7.00 -2.71
C TYR A 51 -16.82 6.03 -1.74
N GLN A 52 -18.14 5.87 -1.88
CA GLN A 52 -18.94 5.00 -1.03
C GLN A 52 -18.66 3.52 -1.36
N LEU A 53 -17.69 2.94 -0.67
CA LEU A 53 -17.40 1.51 -0.76
C LEU A 53 -18.37 0.72 0.12
N VAL A 54 -19.14 -0.19 -0.50
CA VAL A 54 -19.92 -1.18 0.23
C VAL A 54 -18.97 -2.27 0.71
N ALA A 55 -18.70 -2.30 2.02
CA ALA A 55 -17.66 -3.13 2.62
C ALA A 55 -17.80 -4.62 2.27
N ASP A 56 -19.01 -5.18 2.35
CA ASP A 56 -19.25 -6.60 2.08
C ASP A 56 -18.96 -7.00 0.62
N ASP A 57 -19.30 -6.14 -0.34
CA ASP A 57 -19.06 -6.40 -1.75
C ASP A 57 -17.57 -6.31 -2.07
N GLU A 58 -16.88 -5.32 -1.50
CA GLU A 58 -15.45 -5.15 -1.64
C GLU A 58 -14.65 -6.32 -1.04
N LEU A 59 -15.09 -6.82 0.13
CA LEU A 59 -14.49 -8.00 0.76
C LEU A 59 -14.65 -9.25 -0.11
N LYS A 60 -15.84 -9.48 -0.69
CA LYS A 60 -16.09 -10.60 -1.63
C LYS A 60 -15.22 -10.49 -2.88
N ILE A 61 -15.12 -9.30 -3.48
CA ILE A 61 -14.28 -9.11 -4.66
C ILE A 61 -12.80 -9.36 -4.33
N CYS A 62 -12.32 -8.92 -3.16
CA CYS A 62 -10.96 -9.20 -2.71
C CYS A 62 -10.72 -10.69 -2.50
N GLU A 63 -11.69 -11.42 -1.95
CA GLU A 63 -11.60 -12.87 -1.74
C GLU A 63 -11.42 -13.62 -3.07
N VAL A 64 -12.29 -13.34 -4.05
CA VAL A 64 -12.21 -13.94 -5.40
C VAL A 64 -10.86 -13.63 -6.06
N LYS A 65 -10.40 -12.38 -5.96
CA LYS A 65 -9.10 -11.99 -6.51
C LYS A 65 -7.92 -12.72 -5.85
N LEU A 66 -7.98 -12.95 -4.54
CA LEU A 66 -6.94 -13.70 -3.84
C LEU A 66 -6.95 -15.19 -4.23
N ASP A 67 -8.12 -15.78 -4.49
CA ASP A 67 -8.20 -17.15 -5.01
C ASP A 67 -7.60 -17.27 -6.40
N ASP A 68 -7.92 -16.33 -7.30
CA ASP A 68 -7.35 -16.30 -8.64
C ASP A 68 -5.84 -16.06 -8.62
N LEU A 69 -5.35 -15.22 -7.71
CA LEU A 69 -3.92 -15.02 -7.50
C LEU A 69 -3.23 -16.26 -6.95
N GLY A 70 -3.91 -17.03 -6.09
CA GLY A 70 -3.43 -18.33 -5.62
C GLY A 70 -3.19 -19.31 -6.76
N LYS A 71 -4.13 -19.39 -7.72
CA LYS A 71 -4.00 -20.23 -8.93
C LYS A 71 -2.87 -19.75 -9.84
N LEU A 72 -2.80 -18.45 -10.12
CA LEU A 72 -1.70 -17.89 -10.92
C LEU A 72 -0.33 -18.14 -10.28
N LEU A 73 -0.28 -18.17 -8.94
CA LEU A 73 0.93 -18.44 -8.18
C LEU A 73 1.30 -19.93 -8.16
N SER A 74 0.32 -20.85 -8.18
CA SER A 74 0.61 -22.29 -8.32
C SER A 74 1.19 -22.63 -9.67
N ASP A 75 0.75 -21.93 -10.72
CA ASP A 75 1.15 -22.17 -12.11
C ASP A 75 2.49 -21.49 -12.46
N LEU A 76 3.05 -20.69 -11.55
CA LEU A 76 4.26 -19.92 -11.78
C LEU A 76 5.51 -20.82 -11.70
N THR A 77 6.16 -21.03 -12.84
CA THR A 77 7.42 -21.79 -12.99
C THR A 77 8.63 -20.90 -13.31
N THR A 78 8.42 -19.60 -13.48
CA THR A 78 9.42 -18.66 -14.01
C THR A 78 10.13 -17.85 -12.92
N ASP A 79 11.21 -17.15 -13.29
CA ASP A 79 12.05 -16.33 -12.40
C ASP A 79 11.42 -14.98 -12.01
N GLU A 80 12.04 -14.25 -11.07
CA GLU A 80 11.60 -12.89 -10.65
C GLU A 80 11.52 -11.88 -11.78
N ARG A 81 12.40 -12.03 -12.79
CA ARG A 81 12.50 -11.09 -13.90
C ARG A 81 11.39 -11.31 -14.91
N SER A 82 10.79 -12.50 -14.90
CA SER A 82 9.70 -12.87 -15.78
C SER A 82 8.49 -11.92 -15.64
N SER A 83 7.86 -11.65 -16.78
CA SER A 83 6.64 -10.83 -16.82
C SER A 83 5.49 -11.38 -15.95
N PRO A 84 5.26 -12.71 -15.86
CA PRO A 84 4.27 -13.29 -14.97
C PRO A 84 4.52 -12.99 -13.48
N PHE A 85 5.76 -13.10 -13.01
CA PHE A 85 6.11 -12.81 -11.62
C PHE A 85 5.75 -11.38 -11.23
N LYS A 86 6.22 -10.40 -12.01
CA LYS A 86 5.93 -8.97 -11.79
C LYS A 86 4.44 -8.65 -11.88
N LYS A 87 3.69 -9.38 -12.72
CA LYS A 87 2.23 -9.24 -12.84
C LYS A 87 1.53 -9.72 -11.57
N ILE A 88 1.92 -10.87 -11.01
CA ILE A 88 1.37 -11.37 -9.74
C ILE A 88 1.71 -10.42 -8.59
N GLU A 89 2.97 -9.97 -8.51
CA GLU A 89 3.41 -9.02 -7.49
C GLU A 89 2.58 -7.72 -7.53
N THR A 90 2.42 -7.15 -8.72
CA THR A 90 1.62 -5.93 -8.90
C THR A 90 0.17 -6.12 -8.47
N LYS A 91 -0.44 -7.26 -8.83
CA LYS A 91 -1.82 -7.57 -8.43
C LYS A 91 -1.97 -7.82 -6.93
N LEU A 92 -0.99 -8.45 -6.28
CA LEU A 92 -0.96 -8.59 -4.82
C LEU A 92 -0.86 -7.22 -4.14
N GLN A 93 0.01 -6.34 -4.64
CA GLN A 93 0.12 -4.97 -4.13
C GLN A 93 -1.18 -4.19 -4.30
N HIS A 94 -1.81 -4.28 -5.46
CA HIS A 94 -3.10 -3.65 -5.73
C HIS A 94 -4.20 -4.18 -4.78
N THR A 95 -4.29 -5.49 -4.61
CA THR A 95 -5.27 -6.11 -3.71
C THR A 95 -5.04 -5.71 -2.25
N LEU A 96 -3.77 -5.55 -1.84
CA LEU A 96 -3.42 -5.06 -0.50
C LEU A 96 -3.93 -3.64 -0.27
N MET A 97 -3.66 -2.74 -1.21
CA MET A 97 -4.14 -1.36 -1.14
C MET A 97 -5.66 -1.29 -1.13
N ARG A 98 -6.33 -2.17 -1.89
CA ARG A 98 -7.78 -2.28 -1.87
C ARG A 98 -8.31 -2.69 -0.51
N VAL A 99 -7.80 -3.79 0.06
CA VAL A 99 -8.21 -4.29 1.39
C VAL A 99 -7.96 -3.25 2.48
N ASP A 100 -6.88 -2.48 2.38
CA ASP A 100 -6.54 -1.46 3.37
C ASP A 100 -7.54 -0.29 3.39
N ARG A 101 -8.09 0.05 2.22
CA ARG A 101 -9.07 1.12 2.03
C ARG A 101 -10.50 0.75 2.42
N ILE A 102 -10.80 -0.53 2.64
CA ILE A 102 -12.17 -0.97 2.97
C ILE A 102 -12.56 -0.41 4.35
N PRO A 103 -13.62 0.42 4.46
CA PRO A 103 -14.14 0.84 5.74
C PRO A 103 -14.80 -0.36 6.41
N THR A 104 -14.33 -0.73 7.60
CA THR A 104 -14.92 -1.83 8.38
C THR A 104 -15.63 -1.25 9.59
N THR A 105 -16.95 -1.36 9.61
CA THR A 105 -17.81 -0.87 10.70
C THR A 105 -18.17 -1.98 11.67
N THR A 106 -18.48 -3.18 11.15
CA THR A 106 -18.91 -4.33 11.96
C THR A 106 -17.73 -5.20 12.39
N GLU A 107 -17.86 -5.92 13.52
CA GLU A 107 -16.84 -6.87 13.97
C GLU A 107 -16.66 -8.05 13.00
N GLU A 108 -17.72 -8.41 12.27
CA GLU A 108 -17.66 -9.43 11.22
C GLU A 108 -16.80 -8.99 10.03
N GLU A 109 -16.98 -7.76 9.55
CA GLU A 109 -16.14 -7.15 8.52
C GLU A 109 -14.67 -7.09 8.95
N LYS A 110 -14.38 -6.69 10.19
CA LYS A 110 -13.01 -6.65 10.72
C LYS A 110 -12.36 -8.04 10.73
N LYS A 111 -13.11 -9.07 11.09
CA LYS A 111 -12.65 -10.47 11.05
C LYS A 111 -12.39 -10.92 9.61
N LYS A 112 -13.29 -10.63 8.67
CA LYS A 112 -13.11 -10.92 7.23
C LYS A 112 -11.87 -10.22 6.68
N ARG A 113 -11.72 -8.91 6.92
CA ARG A 113 -10.54 -8.11 6.52
C ARG A 113 -9.24 -8.71 7.08
N SER A 114 -9.22 -9.07 8.35
CA SER A 114 -8.05 -9.70 8.98
C SER A 114 -7.68 -11.04 8.34
N LYS A 115 -8.66 -11.87 7.99
CA LYS A 115 -8.44 -13.14 7.25
C LYS A 115 -7.86 -12.88 5.86
N LEU A 116 -8.39 -11.90 5.12
CA LEU A 116 -7.88 -11.54 3.80
C LEU A 116 -6.44 -11.01 3.85
N LEU A 117 -6.11 -10.17 4.84
CA LEU A 117 -4.75 -9.69 5.06
C LEU A 117 -3.78 -10.84 5.36
N ALA A 118 -4.18 -11.79 6.22
CA ALA A 118 -3.36 -12.97 6.52
C ALA A 118 -3.10 -13.81 5.26
N LYS A 119 -4.14 -14.06 4.44
CA LYS A 119 -4.03 -14.78 3.17
C LYS A 119 -3.12 -14.05 2.18
N LEU A 120 -3.21 -12.72 2.10
CA LEU A 120 -2.37 -11.91 1.22
C LEU A 120 -0.90 -11.98 1.63
N LEU A 121 -0.60 -11.87 2.93
CA LEU A 121 0.77 -12.01 3.45
C LEU A 121 1.33 -13.40 3.19
N GLN A 122 0.51 -14.45 3.31
CA GLN A 122 0.89 -15.81 2.97
C GLN A 122 1.25 -15.93 1.48
N LEU A 123 0.40 -15.46 0.56
CA LEU A 123 0.68 -15.49 -0.88
C LEU A 123 1.93 -14.69 -1.24
N LYS A 124 2.13 -13.52 -0.62
CA LYS A 124 3.35 -12.72 -0.81
C LYS A 124 4.60 -13.47 -0.36
N THR A 125 4.51 -14.17 0.77
CA THR A 125 5.62 -14.99 1.30
C THR A 125 5.93 -16.16 0.37
N GLN A 126 4.91 -16.84 -0.15
CA GLN A 126 5.06 -17.93 -1.13
C GLN A 126 5.70 -17.44 -2.44
N LEU A 127 5.32 -16.26 -2.94
CA LEU A 127 5.93 -15.65 -4.12
C LEU A 127 7.43 -15.40 -3.91
N LEU A 128 7.82 -14.81 -2.77
CA LEU A 128 9.22 -14.56 -2.41
C LEU A 128 10.03 -15.85 -2.17
N GLN A 129 9.38 -16.91 -1.67
CA GLN A 129 10.04 -18.20 -1.49
C GLN A 129 10.33 -18.86 -2.85
N ARG A 130 9.40 -18.80 -3.80
CA ARG A 130 9.60 -19.34 -5.16
C ARG A 130 10.75 -18.62 -5.87
N ASP A 131 10.83 -17.30 -5.73
CA ASP A 131 11.94 -16.53 -6.28
C ASP A 131 13.32 -17.04 -5.81
N LYS A 132 13.48 -17.28 -4.50
CA LYS A 132 14.72 -17.81 -3.93
C LYS A 132 15.10 -19.18 -4.49
N VAL A 133 14.12 -20.05 -4.75
CA VAL A 133 14.34 -21.39 -5.30
C VAL A 133 14.77 -21.33 -6.76
N VAL A 134 14.11 -20.49 -7.58
CA VAL A 134 14.49 -20.34 -8.99
C VAL A 134 15.88 -19.73 -9.13
N ASN A 135 16.19 -18.72 -8.32
CA ASN A 135 17.50 -18.06 -8.32
C ASN A 135 18.64 -19.00 -7.86
N SER A 136 18.38 -19.92 -6.92
CA SER A 136 19.39 -20.89 -6.50
C SER A 136 19.65 -21.96 -7.56
N LEU A 137 18.62 -22.41 -8.28
CA LEU A 137 18.76 -23.36 -9.39
C LEU A 137 19.55 -22.76 -10.56
N GLN A 138 19.26 -21.52 -10.96
CA GLN A 138 20.00 -20.85 -12.04
C GLN A 138 21.49 -20.68 -11.74
N ARG A 139 21.85 -20.40 -10.47
CA ARG A 139 23.27 -20.33 -10.07
C ARG A 139 23.99 -21.66 -10.21
N ASN A 140 23.34 -22.77 -9.85
CA ASN A 140 23.96 -24.09 -9.93
C ASN A 140 24.18 -24.54 -11.39
N VAL A 141 23.27 -24.19 -12.31
CA VAL A 141 23.42 -24.51 -13.74
C VAL A 141 24.63 -23.80 -14.35
N ASN A 142 24.87 -22.53 -14.00
CA ASN A 142 26.02 -21.78 -14.52
C ASN A 142 27.38 -22.31 -14.04
N LEU A 143 27.44 -23.06 -12.92
CA LEU A 143 28.69 -23.67 -12.45
C LEU A 143 29.05 -24.98 -13.17
N GLN A 144 28.08 -25.69 -13.77
CA GLN A 144 28.34 -26.97 -14.45
C GLN A 144 28.66 -26.82 -15.95
N GLY A 145 28.52 -25.61 -16.51
CA GLY A 145 28.73 -25.34 -17.95
C GLY A 145 30.14 -24.88 -18.35
N VAL A 146 31.07 -24.66 -17.40
CA VAL A 146 32.45 -24.33 -17.74
C VAL A 146 33.25 -25.63 -17.87
N THR A 147 33.01 -26.37 -18.95
CA THR A 147 34.05 -27.28 -19.43
C THR A 147 35.19 -26.41 -19.95
N PRO A 148 36.42 -26.52 -19.42
CA PRO A 148 37.55 -25.78 -19.96
C PRO A 148 37.68 -26.16 -21.43
N ALA A 149 37.49 -25.19 -22.31
CA ALA A 149 37.74 -25.34 -23.73
C ALA A 149 39.20 -25.77 -23.89
N GLN A 150 39.41 -27.03 -24.29
CA GLN A 150 40.69 -27.44 -24.85
C GLN A 150 40.85 -26.68 -26.17
N THR A 151 41.62 -25.59 -26.09
CA THR A 151 42.29 -24.96 -27.22
C THR A 151 43.08 -26.01 -27.97
N SER A 152 42.58 -26.41 -29.14
CA SER A 152 43.40 -26.99 -30.19
C SER A 152 43.23 -26.13 -31.44
N ASP A 153 44.34 -25.44 -31.72
CA ASP A 153 44.90 -24.94 -32.97
C ASP A 153 44.16 -23.91 -33.85
N PRO A 154 44.85 -22.81 -34.24
CA PRO A 154 44.36 -21.81 -35.17
C PRO A 154 44.68 -22.21 -36.62
N GLU A 155 43.66 -22.54 -37.41
CA GLU A 155 43.78 -22.50 -38.87
C GLU A 155 43.19 -21.20 -39.44
N GLU A 156 44.13 -20.42 -39.95
CA GLU A 156 44.10 -19.33 -40.93
C GLU A 156 42.86 -19.27 -41.85
N ALA A 157 42.11 -18.16 -41.76
CA ALA A 157 41.16 -17.78 -42.81
C ALA A 157 41.03 -16.25 -42.96
N THR A 158 41.83 -15.74 -43.90
CA THR A 158 41.49 -14.77 -44.95
C THR A 158 40.56 -13.59 -44.60
N VAL A 159 41.19 -12.42 -44.55
CA VAL A 159 40.59 -11.09 -44.59
C VAL A 159 39.89 -10.84 -45.93
N VAL A 160 38.57 -10.70 -45.93
CA VAL A 160 37.83 -10.00 -47.00
C VAL A 160 37.05 -8.87 -46.35
N GLY A 161 37.57 -7.65 -46.54
CA GLY A 161 36.89 -6.42 -46.19
C GLY A 161 35.72 -6.17 -47.13
N MET A 162 34.57 -5.85 -46.55
CA MET A 162 33.50 -5.16 -47.26
C MET A 162 33.03 -4.00 -46.39
N SER A 163 33.39 -2.79 -46.85
CA SER A 163 32.86 -1.53 -46.37
C SER A 163 31.34 -1.53 -46.44
N ARG A 164 30.70 -1.14 -45.33
CA ARG A 164 29.29 -0.76 -45.29
C ARG A 164 29.20 0.68 -44.80
N ASP A 165 29.50 1.59 -45.72
CA ASP A 165 28.99 2.95 -45.67
C ASP A 165 27.51 2.89 -46.06
N GLY A 166 26.63 3.05 -45.08
CA GLY A 166 25.18 3.04 -45.26
C GLY A 166 24.55 4.03 -44.28
N GLY A 167 24.31 5.24 -44.77
CA GLY A 167 23.94 6.42 -43.99
C GLY A 167 22.72 6.23 -43.10
N MET A 168 22.86 6.70 -41.86
CA MET A 168 21.79 6.84 -40.89
C MET A 168 21.32 8.30 -40.90
N SER A 169 20.62 8.68 -41.97
CA SER A 169 19.92 9.95 -42.04
C SER A 169 18.60 9.88 -41.27
N GLU A 170 18.48 10.80 -40.32
CA GLU A 170 17.28 11.65 -40.21
C GLU A 170 16.00 11.02 -39.64
N TRP A 171 16.04 10.64 -38.35
CA TRP A 171 14.84 10.49 -37.50
C TRP A 171 14.73 11.61 -36.46
N ASN A 172 15.00 12.85 -36.86
CA ASN A 172 14.78 14.03 -36.02
C ASN A 172 13.67 14.90 -36.61
N LYS A 173 12.41 14.45 -36.51
CA LYS A 173 11.25 15.28 -36.86
C LYS A 173 10.14 15.18 -35.81
N ARG A 174 9.94 16.31 -35.14
CA ARG A 174 8.71 16.85 -34.54
C ARG A 174 8.22 16.21 -33.23
N ILE A 175 8.74 16.76 -32.12
CA ILE A 175 7.90 17.04 -30.96
C ILE A 175 7.12 18.32 -31.28
N PRO A 176 5.78 18.33 -31.32
CA PRO A 176 5.02 19.57 -31.38
C PRO A 176 5.20 20.31 -30.04
N VAL A 177 5.80 21.49 -30.12
CA VAL A 177 5.74 22.49 -29.06
C VAL A 177 4.29 22.93 -28.98
N PHE A 178 3.62 22.65 -27.86
CA PHE A 178 2.33 23.25 -27.55
C PHE A 178 2.62 24.67 -27.06
N ASP A 179 2.27 25.66 -27.87
CA ASP A 179 2.20 27.06 -27.45
C ASP A 179 1.04 27.21 -26.45
N ASP A 180 1.36 27.17 -25.15
CA ASP A 180 0.46 27.60 -24.09
C ASP A 180 0.49 29.14 -24.04
N GLU A 181 -0.32 29.78 -24.89
CA GLU A 181 -0.77 31.15 -24.67
C GLU A 181 -1.75 31.16 -23.49
N ARG A 182 -1.22 31.21 -22.26
CA ARG A 182 -2.02 31.59 -21.09
C ARG A 182 -1.40 32.79 -20.39
N GLY A 183 -2.17 33.87 -20.47
CA GLY A 183 -1.86 35.19 -19.96
C GLY A 183 -1.40 35.20 -18.51
N THR A 184 -0.30 35.90 -18.32
CA THR A 184 0.18 36.41 -17.05
C THR A 184 -0.79 37.47 -16.52
N HIS A 185 -1.64 37.08 -15.56
CA HIS A 185 -2.20 38.04 -14.61
C HIS A 185 -1.19 38.26 -13.48
N PRO A 186 -0.87 39.51 -13.10
CA PRO A 186 -0.03 39.78 -11.95
C PRO A 186 -0.79 39.42 -10.67
N VAL A 187 -0.27 38.46 -9.91
CA VAL A 187 -0.75 38.15 -8.56
C VAL A 187 -0.06 39.12 -7.59
N GLU A 188 -0.83 40.01 -6.99
CA GLU A 188 -0.37 40.87 -5.91
C GLU A 188 0.10 40.02 -4.72
N PHE A 189 1.35 40.26 -4.32
CA PHE A 189 2.01 39.63 -3.19
C PHE A 189 1.44 40.20 -1.88
N VAL A 190 0.44 39.55 -1.29
CA VAL A 190 0.06 39.83 0.10
C VAL A 190 0.99 39.05 1.03
N LYS A 191 1.96 39.78 1.60
CA LYS A 191 2.80 39.33 2.72
C LYS A 191 1.94 38.97 3.92
N GLY A 192 2.08 37.76 4.44
CA GLY A 192 1.43 37.38 5.70
C GLY A 192 1.56 35.90 6.06
N ILE A 193 2.75 35.30 5.97
CA ILE A 193 2.96 33.94 6.48
C ILE A 193 3.44 34.04 7.92
N CYS A 194 2.53 33.77 8.85
CA CYS A 194 2.84 33.45 10.24
C CYS A 194 3.27 31.98 10.30
N VAL A 195 4.56 31.73 10.53
CA VAL A 195 5.12 30.38 10.68
C VAL A 195 4.72 29.86 12.07
N ARG A 196 3.70 28.99 12.13
CA ARG A 196 3.42 28.18 13.32
C ARG A 196 4.20 26.87 13.20
N SER A 197 5.32 26.83 13.91
CA SER A 197 6.07 25.62 14.21
C SER A 197 5.19 24.64 14.99
N PHE A 198 4.91 23.48 14.40
CA PHE A 198 4.22 22.38 15.06
C PHE A 198 5.23 21.63 15.95
N CYS A 199 5.10 21.80 17.27
CA CYS A 199 5.81 21.00 18.27
C CYS A 199 4.83 19.95 18.81
N VAL A 200 5.22 18.68 18.71
CA VAL A 200 4.44 17.49 19.13
C VAL A 200 4.27 17.50 20.66
N PRO A 201 3.10 17.16 21.22
CA PRO A 201 2.81 17.41 22.63
C PRO A 201 3.42 16.33 23.54
N CYS A 202 4.33 16.76 24.42
CA CYS A 202 4.47 16.17 25.74
C CYS A 202 3.24 16.57 26.57
N GLY A 203 2.55 15.57 27.13
CA GLY A 203 1.43 15.78 28.02
C GLY A 203 1.81 16.59 29.26
N ARG A 204 1.26 17.81 29.35
CA ARG A 204 1.01 18.53 30.59
C ARG A 204 -0.12 19.52 30.33
N LEU A 205 -1.29 19.22 30.89
CA LEU A 205 -2.30 20.24 31.11
C LEU A 205 -1.71 21.25 32.11
N VAL A 206 -1.62 22.50 31.70
CA VAL A 206 -1.42 23.64 32.60
C VAL A 206 -2.69 24.46 32.47
N ASP A 207 -3.55 24.37 33.47
CA ASP A 207 -4.72 25.24 33.59
C ASP A 207 -4.24 26.64 33.99
N ASN A 208 -4.38 27.60 33.07
CA ASN A 208 -4.34 29.02 33.40
C ASN A 208 -5.76 29.55 33.42
N SER A 209 -6.38 29.53 34.60
CA SER A 209 -7.56 30.33 34.91
C SER A 209 -7.12 31.71 35.38
N ALA A 210 -7.38 32.73 34.56
CA ALA A 210 -7.46 34.11 34.98
C ALA A 210 -8.67 34.71 34.26
N ASP A 211 -9.83 34.67 34.93
CA ASP A 211 -10.67 35.85 35.15
C ASP A 211 -11.98 35.43 35.80
N GLY A 212 -12.26 36.05 36.94
CA GLY A 212 -13.45 35.83 37.72
C GLY A 212 -14.69 36.36 37.02
N LYS A 213 -15.79 35.62 37.16
CA LYS A 213 -17.07 36.18 37.59
C LYS A 213 -17.96 35.09 38.12
N GLU A 214 -18.27 35.28 39.39
CA GLU A 214 -19.16 34.51 40.24
C GLU A 214 -20.59 34.57 39.71
N SER A 215 -21.20 33.42 39.46
CA SER A 215 -22.65 33.25 39.32
C SER A 215 -23.02 31.83 39.75
N ARG A 216 -23.30 31.69 41.04
CA ARG A 216 -23.88 30.48 41.63
C ARG A 216 -25.28 30.26 41.07
N ARG A 217 -25.50 29.14 40.37
CA ARG A 217 -26.83 28.54 40.21
C ARG A 217 -26.81 27.15 40.83
N PRO A 218 -27.77 26.80 41.71
CA PRO A 218 -27.87 25.46 42.27
C PRO A 218 -28.46 24.52 41.22
N THR A 219 -27.67 23.57 40.73
CA THR A 219 -28.20 22.42 40.00
C THR A 219 -28.67 21.38 40.99
N THR A 220 -29.98 21.18 41.03
CA THR A 220 -30.64 20.09 41.74
C THR A 220 -30.18 18.76 41.15
N PHE A 221 -29.54 17.97 41.99
CA PHE A 221 -29.15 16.59 41.74
C PHE A 221 -30.42 15.73 41.69
N VAL A 222 -30.87 15.37 40.49
CA VAL A 222 -31.98 14.42 40.30
C VAL A 222 -31.38 13.02 40.23
N SER A 223 -31.59 12.26 41.30
CA SER A 223 -31.23 10.85 41.39
C SER A 223 -31.98 10.02 40.34
N PRO A 224 -31.32 9.07 39.65
CA PRO A 224 -32.02 8.09 38.84
C PRO A 224 -32.78 7.09 39.74
N PRO A 225 -34.02 6.71 39.40
CA PRO A 225 -34.78 5.73 40.15
C PRO A 225 -34.17 4.32 40.02
N ALA A 226 -34.06 3.65 41.17
CA ALA A 226 -33.73 2.25 41.29
C ALA A 226 -34.80 1.39 40.59
N ILE A 227 -34.40 0.71 39.51
CA ILE A 227 -35.21 -0.35 38.91
C ILE A 227 -34.93 -1.62 39.70
N LEU A 228 -35.82 -1.92 40.65
CA LEU A 228 -35.97 -3.24 41.25
C LEU A 228 -36.66 -4.15 40.22
N GLY A 229 -35.85 -4.92 39.50
CA GLY A 229 -36.30 -5.98 38.59
C GLY A 229 -35.96 -7.34 39.17
N SER A 230 -37.01 -8.07 39.50
CA SER A 230 -37.05 -9.37 40.19
C SER A 230 -36.26 -10.49 39.52
N VAL A 231 -35.72 -11.32 40.40
CA VAL A 231 -35.09 -12.63 40.19
C VAL A 231 -36.04 -13.60 39.46
N SER A 232 -35.51 -14.36 38.51
CA SER A 232 -35.98 -15.71 38.18
C SER A 232 -34.77 -16.56 37.75
N PRO A 233 -34.52 -17.71 38.41
CA PRO A 233 -33.46 -18.63 38.03
C PRO A 233 -33.98 -19.66 37.02
N LEU A 234 -33.06 -20.49 36.51
CA LEU A 234 -33.21 -21.65 35.62
C LEU A 234 -32.76 -21.35 34.18
N PHE A 235 -31.51 -21.66 33.89
CA PHE A 235 -31.14 -22.74 32.95
C PHE A 235 -29.66 -23.05 33.16
N GLY A 236 -29.40 -24.23 33.71
CA GLY A 236 -28.06 -24.80 33.78
C GLY A 236 -27.62 -25.24 32.39
N ILE A 237 -26.51 -24.69 31.92
CA ILE A 237 -25.74 -25.23 30.82
C ILE A 237 -24.29 -25.22 31.28
N ASP A 238 -23.79 -26.41 31.57
CA ASP A 238 -22.37 -26.65 31.83
C ASP A 238 -21.56 -26.29 30.57
N LEU A 239 -20.72 -25.27 30.68
CA LEU A 239 -19.70 -24.95 29.70
C LEU A 239 -18.31 -25.29 30.27
N PRO A 240 -17.45 -25.98 29.51
CA PRO A 240 -16.15 -26.42 29.98
C PRO A 240 -15.18 -25.25 30.18
N SER A 241 -14.37 -25.40 31.22
CA SER A 241 -13.34 -24.48 31.71
C SER A 241 -12.29 -24.13 30.64
N CYS A 242 -12.40 -22.95 30.04
CA CYS A 242 -11.30 -22.36 29.28
C CYS A 242 -10.36 -21.64 30.24
N PHE A 243 -9.20 -22.28 30.44
CA PHE A 243 -8.05 -21.82 31.22
C PHE A 243 -7.51 -20.47 30.69
N VAL A 244 -7.84 -19.37 31.34
CA VAL A 244 -7.25 -18.05 31.04
C VAL A 244 -5.90 -17.96 31.72
N ARG A 245 -4.82 -18.23 30.98
CA ARG A 245 -3.44 -18.04 31.44
C ARG A 245 -3.03 -16.58 31.22
N ALA A 246 -3.17 -15.77 32.26
CA ALA A 246 -2.71 -14.38 32.26
C ALA A 246 -1.17 -14.31 32.20
N HIS A 247 -0.61 -13.87 31.09
CA HIS A 247 0.80 -13.51 31.01
C HIS A 247 1.01 -12.09 31.56
N VAL A 248 1.54 -12.02 32.78
CA VAL A 248 2.05 -10.78 33.38
C VAL A 248 3.34 -10.39 32.67
N ILE A 249 3.27 -9.40 31.78
CA ILE A 249 4.46 -8.78 31.17
C ILE A 249 5.03 -7.79 32.18
N LYS A 250 6.08 -8.19 32.90
CA LYS A 250 6.89 -7.27 33.71
C LYS A 250 7.66 -6.33 32.77
N LYS A 251 7.27 -5.06 32.73
CA LYS A 251 8.10 -4.00 32.15
C LYS A 251 9.29 -3.74 33.08
N SER A 252 10.50 -4.12 32.65
CA SER A 252 11.73 -3.72 33.33
C SER A 252 12.05 -2.27 32.98
N SER A 253 11.92 -1.36 33.94
CA SER A 253 12.44 -0.01 33.85
C SER A 253 13.96 -0.05 34.02
N ALA A 254 14.71 0.15 32.93
CA ALA A 254 16.15 0.36 32.98
C ALA A 254 16.44 1.81 33.38
N THR A 255 16.88 2.01 34.61
CA THR A 255 17.33 3.31 35.13
C THR A 255 18.76 3.57 34.65
N CYS A 256 18.93 4.52 33.74
CA CYS A 256 20.24 4.98 33.28
C CYS A 256 20.81 5.99 34.27
N GLN A 257 21.74 5.59 35.14
CA GLN A 257 22.53 6.51 35.95
C GLN A 257 23.72 7.04 35.15
N ARG A 258 23.69 8.32 34.77
CA ARG A 258 24.86 9.07 34.32
C ARG A 258 25.70 9.44 35.54
N LYS A 259 26.91 8.86 35.65
CA LYS A 259 27.98 9.36 36.53
C LYS A 259 28.59 10.62 35.92
N LEU A 260 28.42 11.75 36.61
CA LEU A 260 29.27 12.93 36.47
C LEU A 260 30.61 12.63 37.17
N LYS A 261 31.72 12.76 36.45
CA LYS A 261 33.07 12.83 37.04
C LYS A 261 33.41 14.31 37.25
N HIS A 262 33.85 14.63 38.46
CA HIS A 262 34.57 15.85 38.81
C HIS A 262 35.98 15.83 38.20
#